data_AF-A0A8T6LHT1-F1
#
_entry.id   AF-A0A8T6LHT1-F1
#
_cell.length_a   1.000
_cell.length_b   1.000
_cell.length_c   1.000
_cell.angle_alpha   90.00
_cell.angle_beta   90.00
_cell.angle_gamma   90.00
#
_symmetry.space_group_name_H-M   'P 1'
#
loop_
_entity.id
_entity.type
_entity.pdbx_description
1 polymer ?
#
loop_
_entity_poly.entity_id
_entity_poly.type
_entity_poly.pdbx_seq_one_letter_code
_entity_poly.pdbx_strand_id
1 'polypeptide(L)'
;MLPFRFGNALQTGPQHKKRQHGTGGGSAAPSTAKTDHQPPRIRMRPTVRIPRLTSRIAARLRAARKRAGLTQYRLAGDLGLNHRQDVTRIEDGQRSLTAQQLILAMDLLGVDLDYFTDPFRLEGEGEFTFRTGPDVTSAAVDEFERRAGRWIAMYRELSRELGREPRWLELKLSLTRHSSFSDARDAGAAFSERMELGDCPAATLRSVLEDRLGILVLEVDAPPGIASAAVRAQGIKCVLVNHREPEGQRNYDMAHGLFHLLTWDAIPPARVESVRLPRRGKRWLVARVAESFATALLMPWPVVRRQLGFEREREG
;
A
#
# COMPACT_ATOMS: atom_id res chain seq x y z
N MET A 1 -26.69 -15.25 -10.37
CA MET A 1 -27.73 -14.58 -11.16
C MET A 1 -28.96 -14.40 -10.26
N LEU A 2 -29.12 -13.21 -9.68
CA LEU A 2 -30.33 -12.63 -9.07
C LEU A 2 -29.98 -11.18 -8.69
N PRO A 3 -30.79 -10.16 -9.02
CA PRO A 3 -30.35 -8.76 -9.04
C PRO A 3 -30.83 -7.95 -7.82
N PHE A 4 -30.00 -7.00 -7.41
CA PHE A 4 -30.31 -5.95 -6.42
C PHE A 4 -31.30 -4.92 -7.00
N ARG A 5 -32.38 -4.63 -6.26
CA ARG A 5 -33.29 -3.50 -6.50
C ARG A 5 -33.08 -2.43 -5.42
N PHE A 6 -32.78 -1.20 -5.84
CA PHE A 6 -32.91 0.00 -5.02
C PHE A 6 -34.31 0.60 -5.23
N GLY A 7 -35.06 0.82 -4.15
CA GLY A 7 -36.29 1.59 -4.15
C GLY A 7 -36.03 3.00 -3.65
N ASN A 8 -36.36 4.01 -4.45
CA ASN A 8 -36.49 5.40 -4.01
C ASN A 8 -37.97 5.81 -4.13
N ALA A 9 -38.56 6.16 -3.00
CA ALA A 9 -39.87 6.78 -2.92
C ALA A 9 -39.70 8.31 -2.95
N LEU A 10 -40.37 8.99 -3.87
CA LEU A 10 -40.64 10.42 -3.78
C LEU A 10 -42.12 10.68 -4.10
N GLN A 11 -42.77 11.32 -3.13
CA GLN A 11 -44.18 11.68 -3.09
C GLN A 11 -44.55 12.71 -4.17
N THR A 12 -45.70 12.52 -4.77
CA THR A 12 -46.40 13.46 -5.64
C THR A 12 -47.36 14.33 -4.83
N GLY A 13 -47.27 15.66 -4.95
CA GLY A 13 -48.31 16.61 -4.50
C GLY A 13 -49.05 17.22 -5.70
N PRO A 14 -50.37 17.50 -5.61
CA PRO A 14 -51.15 17.95 -6.76
C PRO A 14 -51.27 19.48 -6.88
N GLN A 15 -51.44 19.94 -8.13
CA GLN A 15 -51.78 21.31 -8.53
C GLN A 15 -53.27 21.64 -8.30
N HIS A 16 -53.61 22.92 -8.06
CA HIS A 16 -54.71 23.59 -8.79
C HIS A 16 -54.82 25.13 -8.60
N LYS A 17 -54.79 25.82 -9.77
CA LYS A 17 -55.41 27.08 -10.28
C LYS A 17 -56.17 28.09 -9.36
N LYS A 18 -55.95 29.40 -9.64
CA LYS A 18 -56.94 30.43 -10.12
C LYS A 18 -56.21 31.75 -10.49
N ARG A 19 -56.32 32.28 -11.73
CA ARG A 19 -57.03 33.52 -12.22
C ARG A 19 -56.64 34.82 -11.47
N GLN A 20 -56.38 36.01 -12.06
CA GLN A 20 -56.91 36.69 -13.26
C GLN A 20 -56.09 37.98 -13.61
N HIS A 21 -56.15 38.39 -14.89
CA HIS A 21 -56.04 39.73 -15.54
C HIS A 21 -54.88 40.73 -15.34
N GLY A 22 -54.36 41.23 -16.48
CA GLY A 22 -53.60 42.49 -16.61
C GLY A 22 -52.91 42.66 -17.97
N THR A 23 -53.38 43.62 -18.76
CA THR A 23 -53.03 44.08 -20.13
C THR A 23 -51.57 44.45 -20.41
N GLY A 24 -51.12 44.36 -21.67
CA GLY A 24 -50.01 45.19 -22.19
C GLY A 24 -49.24 44.56 -23.37
N GLY A 25 -49.33 45.19 -24.55
CA GLY A 25 -48.76 44.70 -25.82
C GLY A 25 -47.24 44.78 -25.94
N GLY A 26 -46.69 44.01 -26.89
CA GLY A 26 -45.28 44.05 -27.28
C GLY A 26 -44.95 42.96 -28.29
N SER A 27 -44.87 43.37 -29.56
CA SER A 27 -44.44 42.57 -30.72
C SER A 27 -43.02 42.02 -30.55
N ALA A 28 -42.83 40.71 -30.67
CA ALA A 28 -41.53 40.10 -31.00
C ALA A 28 -41.74 38.71 -31.64
N ALA A 29 -41.15 38.51 -32.81
CA ALA A 29 -41.16 37.25 -33.57
C ALA A 29 -40.44 36.11 -32.83
N PRO A 30 -40.82 34.83 -33.06
CA PRO A 30 -40.19 33.71 -32.37
C PRO A 30 -38.82 33.38 -32.98
N SER A 31 -37.78 33.54 -32.17
CA SER A 31 -36.42 33.04 -32.43
C SER A 31 -36.40 31.52 -32.36
N THR A 32 -36.00 30.87 -33.45
CA THR A 32 -35.76 29.43 -33.52
C THR A 32 -34.56 29.06 -32.65
N ALA A 33 -34.82 28.54 -31.44
CA ALA A 33 -33.79 27.96 -30.59
C ALA A 33 -33.27 26.65 -31.22
N LYS A 34 -32.07 26.71 -31.81
CA LYS A 34 -31.29 25.52 -32.15
C LYS A 34 -30.86 24.85 -30.85
N THR A 35 -31.44 23.70 -30.53
CA THR A 35 -30.96 22.80 -29.49
C THR A 35 -29.62 22.22 -29.92
N ASP A 36 -28.54 22.81 -29.41
CA ASP A 36 -27.18 22.32 -29.58
C ASP A 36 -27.01 21.06 -28.72
N HIS A 37 -27.21 19.90 -29.33
CA HIS A 37 -26.99 18.60 -28.70
C HIS A 37 -25.50 18.31 -28.66
N GLN A 38 -24.82 18.90 -27.68
CA GLN A 38 -23.43 18.57 -27.39
C GLN A 38 -23.40 17.13 -26.83
N PRO A 39 -22.69 16.18 -27.49
CA PRO A 39 -22.61 14.81 -27.01
C PRO A 39 -21.98 14.80 -25.61
N PRO A 40 -22.39 13.86 -24.73
CA PRO A 40 -21.88 13.82 -23.37
C PRO A 40 -20.36 13.70 -23.41
N ARG A 41 -19.68 14.69 -22.82
CA ARG A 41 -18.24 14.64 -22.59
C ARG A 41 -17.95 13.38 -21.79
N ILE A 42 -17.35 12.37 -22.44
CA ILE A 42 -16.75 11.22 -21.77
C ILE A 42 -15.79 11.81 -20.75
N ARG A 43 -16.13 11.74 -19.45
CA ARG A 43 -15.18 12.05 -18.39
C ARG A 43 -14.01 11.10 -18.59
N MET A 44 -12.87 11.63 -19.02
CA MET A 44 -11.64 10.87 -19.04
C MET A 44 -11.47 10.22 -17.68
N ARG A 45 -11.28 8.89 -17.67
CA ARG A 45 -10.87 8.16 -16.48
C ARG A 45 -9.71 8.94 -15.86
N PRO A 46 -9.67 9.13 -14.53
CA PRO A 46 -8.50 9.76 -13.91
C PRO A 46 -7.29 8.95 -14.36
N THR A 47 -6.42 9.58 -15.15
CA THR A 47 -5.19 8.94 -15.61
C THR A 47 -4.43 8.60 -14.35
N VAL A 48 -4.34 7.30 -14.01
CA VAL A 48 -3.41 6.86 -12.98
C VAL A 48 -2.06 7.41 -13.38
N ARG A 49 -1.52 8.28 -12.53
CA ARG A 49 -0.30 9.02 -12.82
C ARG A 49 0.83 8.01 -12.89
N ILE A 50 1.16 7.58 -14.11
CA ILE A 50 2.36 6.78 -14.41
C ILE A 50 3.50 7.48 -13.68
N PRO A 51 4.31 6.80 -12.85
CA PRO A 51 5.61 7.35 -12.51
C PRO A 51 6.34 7.46 -13.85
N ARG A 52 6.34 8.66 -14.43
CA ARG A 52 7.04 8.95 -15.68
C ARG A 52 8.47 8.41 -15.50
N LEU A 53 9.11 7.95 -16.57
CA LEU A 53 10.50 7.48 -16.54
C LEU A 53 11.41 8.39 -15.67
N THR A 54 11.19 9.71 -15.75
CA THR A 54 11.79 10.73 -14.88
C THR A 54 11.64 10.48 -13.37
N SER A 55 10.44 10.13 -12.88
CA SER A 55 10.16 9.83 -11.47
C SER A 55 10.92 8.59 -11.00
N ARG A 56 11.01 7.55 -11.83
CA ARG A 56 11.77 6.33 -11.53
C ARG A 56 13.26 6.62 -11.47
N ILE A 57 13.80 7.31 -12.47
CA ILE A 57 15.21 7.73 -12.51
C ILE A 57 15.55 8.57 -11.27
N ALA A 58 14.70 9.53 -10.90
CA ALA A 58 14.87 10.38 -9.73
C ALA A 58 14.99 9.57 -8.42
N ALA A 59 14.04 8.67 -8.18
CA ALA A 59 14.02 7.82 -6.99
C ALA A 59 15.26 6.90 -6.93
N ARG A 60 15.65 6.34 -8.08
CA ARG A 60 16.79 5.42 -8.19
C ARG A 60 18.14 6.12 -8.07
N LEU A 61 18.27 7.34 -8.59
CA LEU A 61 19.45 8.19 -8.40
C LEU A 61 19.66 8.48 -6.91
N ARG A 62 18.59 8.89 -6.22
CA ARG A 62 18.62 9.11 -4.77
C ARG A 62 19.07 7.86 -4.01
N ALA A 63 18.50 6.70 -4.37
CA ALA A 63 18.83 5.44 -3.72
C ALA A 63 20.31 5.04 -3.95
N ALA A 64 20.78 5.11 -5.20
CA ALA A 64 22.16 4.78 -5.55
C ALA A 64 23.16 5.74 -4.88
N ARG A 65 22.87 7.05 -4.88
CA ARG A 65 23.69 8.05 -4.18
C ARG A 65 23.84 7.73 -2.69
N LYS A 66 22.71 7.45 -2.02
CA LYS A 66 22.72 7.11 -0.59
C LYS A 66 23.53 5.83 -0.33
N ARG A 67 23.38 4.80 -1.17
CA ARG A 67 24.15 3.56 -1.09
C ARG A 67 25.65 3.78 -1.26
N ALA A 68 26.04 4.69 -2.15
CA ALA A 68 27.43 5.09 -2.35
C ALA A 68 27.97 6.04 -1.25
N GLY A 69 27.15 6.41 -0.25
CA GLY A 69 27.55 7.33 0.82
C GLY A 69 27.80 8.76 0.34
N LEU A 70 27.35 9.13 -0.85
CA LEU A 70 27.62 10.44 -1.45
C LEU A 70 26.63 11.50 -0.94
N THR A 71 27.13 12.70 -0.66
CA THR A 71 26.27 13.86 -0.37
C THR A 71 25.70 14.41 -1.68
N GLN A 72 24.57 15.12 -1.60
CA GLN A 72 24.02 15.81 -2.77
C GLN A 72 24.97 16.89 -3.31
N TYR A 73 25.78 17.51 -2.43
CA TYR A 73 26.79 18.48 -2.83
C TYR A 73 27.89 17.84 -3.67
N ARG A 74 28.41 16.69 -3.22
CA ARG A 74 29.42 15.93 -3.98
C ARG A 74 28.88 15.45 -5.31
N LEU A 75 27.67 14.87 -5.32
CA LEU A 75 27.02 14.45 -6.56
C LEU A 75 26.79 15.62 -7.52
N ALA A 76 26.49 16.83 -7.02
CA ALA A 76 26.34 18.00 -7.88
C ALA A 76 27.66 18.33 -8.60
N GLY A 77 28.78 18.38 -7.85
CA GLY A 77 30.11 18.60 -8.43
C GLY A 77 30.48 17.56 -9.47
N ASP A 78 30.31 16.27 -9.16
CA ASP A 78 30.66 15.17 -10.06
C ASP A 78 29.79 15.13 -11.33
N LEU A 79 28.55 15.63 -11.26
CA LEU A 79 27.65 15.75 -12.42
C LEU A 79 27.80 17.07 -13.20
N GLY A 80 28.74 17.94 -12.81
CA GLY A 80 28.91 19.27 -13.43
C GLY A 80 27.72 20.21 -13.18
N LEU A 81 27.03 20.05 -12.06
CA LEU A 81 25.94 20.92 -11.62
C LEU A 81 26.48 22.01 -10.70
N ASN A 82 26.07 23.26 -10.94
CA ASN A 82 26.57 24.42 -10.20
C ASN A 82 26.05 24.45 -8.74
N HIS A 83 24.88 23.85 -8.48
CA HIS A 83 24.19 23.98 -7.20
C HIS A 83 23.65 22.63 -6.69
N ARG A 84 23.78 22.40 -5.38
CA ARG A 84 23.19 21.23 -4.69
C ARG A 84 21.68 21.13 -4.93
N GLN A 85 21.01 22.27 -5.05
CA GLN A 85 19.58 22.41 -5.29
C GLN A 85 19.18 21.73 -6.61
N ASP A 86 20.05 21.66 -7.61
CA ASP A 86 19.77 20.95 -8.86
C ASP A 86 19.66 19.44 -8.64
N VAL A 87 20.51 18.87 -7.78
CA VAL A 87 20.41 17.46 -7.38
C VAL A 87 19.13 17.21 -6.60
N THR A 88 18.74 18.11 -5.68
CA THR A 88 17.46 18.00 -4.97
C THR A 88 16.29 17.96 -5.95
N ARG A 89 16.24 18.92 -6.90
CA ARG A 89 15.20 18.97 -7.93
C ARG A 89 15.19 17.73 -8.82
N ILE A 90 16.36 17.16 -9.13
CA ILE A 90 16.44 15.89 -9.87
C ILE A 90 15.88 14.75 -9.04
N GLU A 91 16.31 14.59 -7.79
CA GLU A 91 15.87 13.50 -6.91
C GLU A 91 14.39 13.59 -6.54
N ASP A 92 13.79 14.79 -6.57
CA ASP A 92 12.35 15.02 -6.40
C ASP A 92 11.54 14.86 -7.70
N GLY A 93 12.21 14.56 -8.82
CA GLY A 93 11.58 14.40 -10.13
C GLY A 93 11.11 15.70 -10.78
N GLN A 94 11.52 16.85 -10.25
CA GLN A 94 11.22 18.19 -10.79
C GLN A 94 12.14 18.60 -11.95
N ARG A 95 13.27 17.91 -12.11
CA ARG A 95 14.24 18.11 -13.19
C ARG A 95 14.75 16.75 -13.69
N SER A 96 14.83 16.56 -15.00
CA SER A 96 15.45 15.36 -15.58
C SER A 96 16.97 15.51 -15.66
N LEU A 97 17.69 14.39 -15.58
CA LEU A 97 19.10 14.31 -15.99
C LEU A 97 19.19 14.43 -17.51
N THR A 98 20.25 15.06 -18.01
CA THR A 98 20.64 14.93 -19.43
C THR A 98 21.26 13.54 -19.67
N ALA A 99 21.35 13.12 -20.94
CA ALA A 99 21.99 11.85 -21.28
C ALA A 99 23.44 11.77 -20.78
N GLN A 100 24.20 12.86 -20.93
CA GLN A 100 25.58 12.95 -20.43
C GLN A 100 25.64 12.83 -18.90
N GLN A 101 24.74 13.50 -18.17
CA GLN A 101 24.67 13.39 -16.70
C GLN A 101 24.25 11.99 -16.25
N LEU A 102 23.41 11.30 -17.02
CA LEU A 102 23.02 9.92 -16.72
C LEU A 102 24.22 8.96 -16.86
N ILE A 103 25.01 9.11 -17.92
CA ILE A 103 26.25 8.32 -18.11
C ILE A 103 27.24 8.59 -16.97
N LEU A 104 27.47 9.85 -16.62
CA LEU A 104 28.33 10.21 -15.48
C LEU A 104 27.81 9.61 -14.16
N ALA A 105 26.49 9.62 -13.94
CA ALA A 105 25.89 9.02 -12.77
C ALA A 105 26.07 7.49 -12.73
N MET A 106 25.96 6.82 -13.88
CA MET A 106 26.21 5.37 -14.01
C MET A 106 27.63 5.01 -13.60
N ASP A 107 28.63 5.73 -14.14
CA ASP A 107 30.04 5.50 -13.85
C ASP A 107 30.36 5.80 -12.37
N LEU A 108 29.89 6.94 -11.86
CA LEU A 108 30.15 7.38 -10.48
C LEU A 108 29.53 6.43 -9.43
N LEU A 109 28.32 5.93 -9.72
CA LEU A 109 27.55 5.11 -8.77
C LEU A 109 27.75 3.61 -8.97
N GLY A 110 28.50 3.21 -10.00
CA GLY A 110 28.74 1.81 -10.36
C GLY A 110 27.46 1.05 -10.68
N VAL A 111 26.55 1.66 -11.45
CA VAL A 111 25.27 1.06 -11.85
C VAL A 111 25.08 1.15 -13.36
N ASP A 112 24.34 0.21 -13.92
CA ASP A 112 24.01 0.16 -15.34
C ASP A 112 22.78 1.01 -15.70
N LEU A 113 22.48 1.11 -17.00
CA LEU A 113 21.29 1.81 -17.48
C LEU A 113 19.99 1.11 -17.02
N ASP A 114 20.01 -0.22 -16.93
CA ASP A 114 18.88 -1.03 -16.49
C ASP A 114 18.49 -0.69 -15.06
N TYR A 115 19.46 -0.44 -14.18
CA TYR A 115 19.22 0.06 -12.84
C TYR A 115 18.32 1.29 -12.88
N PHE A 116 18.49 2.23 -13.83
CA PHE A 116 17.63 3.42 -13.90
C PHE A 116 16.29 3.21 -14.63
N THR A 117 16.25 2.31 -15.60
CA THR A 117 15.16 2.27 -16.60
C THR A 117 14.23 1.06 -16.44
N ASP A 118 14.77 -0.10 -16.04
CA ASP A 118 14.04 -1.38 -15.96
C ASP A 118 12.79 -1.22 -15.08
N PRO A 119 11.57 -1.42 -15.61
CA PRO A 119 10.34 -1.26 -14.84
C PRO A 119 10.13 -2.38 -13.80
N PHE A 120 10.84 -3.49 -13.90
CA PHE A 120 10.72 -4.67 -13.04
C PHE A 120 11.67 -4.62 -11.83
N ARG A 121 11.87 -3.41 -11.30
CA ARG A 121 12.80 -3.10 -10.22
C ARG A 121 12.14 -2.12 -9.25
N LEU A 122 12.29 -2.35 -7.95
CA LEU A 122 11.70 -1.49 -6.89
C LEU A 122 12.72 -0.57 -6.20
N GLU A 123 13.96 -0.54 -6.68
CA GLU A 123 15.02 0.28 -6.08
C GLU A 123 14.57 1.74 -5.96
N GLY A 124 14.70 2.32 -4.77
CA GLY A 124 14.32 3.70 -4.48
C GLY A 124 12.82 3.99 -4.36
N GLU A 125 11.94 3.03 -4.65
CA GLU A 125 10.48 3.20 -4.61
C GLU A 125 9.74 2.17 -3.74
N GLY A 126 10.36 1.04 -3.43
CA GLY A 126 9.84 0.04 -2.50
C GLY A 126 10.35 0.24 -1.08
N GLU A 127 9.44 0.28 -0.11
CA GLU A 127 9.75 0.25 1.31
C GLU A 127 9.46 -1.16 1.85
N PHE A 128 10.45 -1.77 2.49
CA PHE A 128 10.37 -3.11 3.05
C PHE A 128 10.55 -3.09 4.56
N THR A 129 9.78 -3.93 5.25
CA THR A 129 10.06 -4.32 6.63
C THR A 129 10.11 -5.84 6.71
N PHE A 130 11.26 -6.39 7.08
CA PHE A 130 11.52 -7.82 7.18
C PHE A 130 11.40 -8.29 8.62
N ARG A 131 10.76 -9.43 8.84
CA ARG A 131 10.82 -10.17 10.09
C ARG A 131 11.91 -11.23 9.99
N THR A 132 12.95 -11.11 10.80
CA THR A 132 14.13 -11.97 10.70
C THR A 132 14.54 -12.60 12.03
N GLY A 133 15.20 -13.74 11.96
CA GLY A 133 16.00 -14.29 13.05
C GLY A 133 17.19 -13.37 13.37
N PRO A 134 17.83 -13.56 14.54
CA PRO A 134 18.93 -12.72 15.00
C PRO A 134 20.20 -12.85 14.16
N ASP A 135 20.41 -14.00 13.50
CA ASP A 135 21.67 -14.34 12.83
C ASP A 135 21.68 -14.00 11.33
N VAL A 136 20.61 -13.38 10.82
CA VAL A 136 20.52 -12.99 9.40
C VAL A 136 21.37 -11.75 9.16
N THR A 137 22.30 -11.85 8.20
CA THR A 137 23.17 -10.73 7.84
C THR A 137 22.43 -9.69 7.01
N SER A 138 22.83 -8.41 7.12
CA SER A 138 22.30 -7.34 6.27
C SER A 138 22.46 -7.65 4.77
N ALA A 139 23.56 -8.30 4.38
CA ALA A 139 23.80 -8.68 2.99
C ALA A 139 22.76 -9.70 2.47
N ALA A 140 22.37 -10.68 3.29
CA ALA A 140 21.33 -11.64 2.93
C ALA A 140 19.96 -10.96 2.77
N VAL A 141 19.63 -10.01 3.65
CA VAL A 141 18.42 -9.18 3.54
C VAL A 141 18.45 -8.34 2.27
N ASP A 142 19.57 -7.68 1.98
CA ASP A 142 19.73 -6.82 0.79
C ASP A 142 19.60 -7.63 -0.51
N GLU A 143 20.16 -8.84 -0.56
CA GLU A 143 20.03 -9.72 -1.71
C GLU A 143 18.58 -10.18 -1.91
N PHE A 144 17.93 -10.60 -0.82
CA PHE A 144 16.54 -11.04 -0.88
C PHE A 144 15.59 -9.90 -1.23
N GLU A 145 15.81 -8.69 -0.71
CA GLU A 145 15.05 -7.49 -1.04
C GLU A 145 15.12 -7.20 -2.55
N ARG A 146 16.32 -7.25 -3.16
CA ARG A 146 16.46 -7.08 -4.61
C ARG A 146 15.66 -8.12 -5.38
N ARG A 147 15.76 -9.39 -4.99
CA ARG A 147 15.06 -10.49 -5.67
C ARG A 147 13.55 -10.36 -5.55
N ALA A 148 13.04 -10.13 -4.34
CA ALA A 148 11.62 -9.94 -4.07
C ALA A 148 11.07 -8.68 -4.75
N GLY A 149 11.86 -7.60 -4.77
CA GLY A 149 11.53 -6.38 -5.50
C GLY A 149 11.25 -6.65 -6.98
N ARG A 150 12.00 -7.54 -7.63
CA ARG A 150 11.73 -7.90 -9.03
C ARG A 150 10.39 -8.60 -9.21
N TRP A 151 10.03 -9.54 -8.34
CA TRP A 151 8.74 -10.23 -8.41
C TRP A 151 7.57 -9.26 -8.23
N ILE A 152 7.65 -8.38 -7.23
CA ILE A 152 6.59 -7.42 -6.92
C ILE A 152 6.47 -6.37 -8.04
N ALA A 153 7.58 -5.86 -8.55
CA ALA A 153 7.57 -4.94 -9.68
C ALA A 153 7.00 -5.62 -10.94
N MET A 154 7.41 -6.85 -11.25
CA MET A 154 6.85 -7.63 -12.35
C MET A 154 5.34 -7.79 -12.22
N TYR A 155 4.83 -8.19 -11.05
CA TYR A 155 3.40 -8.29 -10.82
C TYR A 155 2.69 -6.95 -11.03
N ARG A 156 3.27 -5.84 -10.53
CA ARG A 156 2.71 -4.50 -10.68
C ARG A 156 2.59 -4.08 -12.16
N GLU A 157 3.66 -4.27 -12.94
CA GLU A 157 3.66 -3.86 -14.34
C GLU A 157 2.74 -4.74 -15.20
N LEU A 158 2.77 -6.06 -15.01
CA LEU A 158 1.85 -6.97 -15.70
C LEU A 158 0.39 -6.71 -15.33
N SER A 159 0.10 -6.41 -14.06
CA SER A 159 -1.24 -6.03 -13.63
C SER A 159 -1.75 -4.78 -14.35
N ARG A 160 -0.89 -3.78 -14.54
CA ARG A 160 -1.23 -2.56 -15.30
C ARG A 160 -1.51 -2.86 -16.77
N GLU A 161 -0.69 -3.68 -17.41
CA GLU A 161 -0.90 -4.09 -18.82
C GLU A 161 -2.22 -4.83 -18.99
N LEU A 162 -2.63 -5.62 -17.99
CA LEU A 162 -3.92 -6.30 -17.94
C LEU A 162 -5.09 -5.37 -17.55
N GLY A 163 -4.85 -4.06 -17.38
CA GLY A 163 -5.88 -3.09 -17.01
C GLY A 163 -6.39 -3.23 -15.57
N ARG A 164 -5.63 -3.90 -14.69
CA ARG A 164 -5.94 -3.96 -13.25
C ARG A 164 -5.47 -2.68 -12.59
N GLU A 165 -6.43 -1.88 -12.13
CA GLU A 165 -6.14 -0.62 -11.46
C GLU A 165 -5.81 -0.84 -9.97
N PRO A 166 -4.90 -0.04 -9.39
CA PRO A 166 -4.69 -0.02 -7.95
C PRO A 166 -5.97 0.35 -7.20
N ARG A 167 -6.08 -0.11 -5.95
CA ARG A 167 -7.15 0.34 -5.04
C ARG A 167 -7.00 1.85 -4.78
N TRP A 168 -8.10 2.58 -4.90
CA TRP A 168 -8.17 4.03 -4.71
C TRP A 168 -8.37 4.44 -3.24
N LEU A 169 -9.09 3.61 -2.47
CA LEU A 169 -9.22 3.75 -1.02
C LEU A 169 -8.21 2.83 -0.34
N GLU A 170 -7.46 3.41 0.59
CA GLU A 170 -6.62 2.65 1.50
C GLU A 170 -7.31 2.50 2.85
N LEU A 171 -7.47 1.26 3.29
CA LEU A 171 -7.82 0.99 4.68
C LEU A 171 -6.60 1.29 5.57
N LYS A 172 -6.84 1.96 6.69
CA LYS A 172 -5.85 2.21 7.73
C LYS A 172 -6.46 1.92 9.10
N LEU A 173 -5.63 1.49 10.04
CA LEU A 173 -6.04 1.35 11.43
C LEU A 173 -5.83 2.69 12.15
N SER A 174 -6.76 3.02 13.06
CA SER A 174 -6.62 4.17 13.97
C SER A 174 -5.69 3.86 15.14
N LEU A 175 -4.51 3.32 14.85
CA LEU A 175 -3.46 3.03 15.82
C LEU A 175 -2.30 4.00 15.63
N THR A 176 -1.66 4.38 16.74
CA THR A 176 -0.49 5.26 16.75
C THR A 176 0.61 4.63 17.58
N ARG A 177 1.80 5.24 17.57
CA ARG A 177 2.92 4.83 18.44
C ARG A 177 2.61 4.88 19.95
N HIS A 178 1.51 5.53 20.33
CA HIS A 178 1.05 5.65 21.71
C HIS A 178 -0.06 4.66 22.06
N SER A 179 -0.56 3.90 21.08
CA SER A 179 -1.60 2.90 21.31
C SER A 179 -1.11 1.80 22.24
N SER A 180 -2.02 1.36 23.10
CA SER A 180 -1.77 0.30 24.07
C SER A 180 -1.81 -1.08 23.40
N PHE A 181 -1.35 -2.11 24.11
CA PHE A 181 -1.55 -3.50 23.66
C PHE A 181 -3.02 -3.89 23.63
N SER A 182 -3.88 -3.26 24.45
CA SER A 182 -5.32 -3.51 24.39
C SER A 182 -5.90 -2.95 23.10
N ASP A 183 -5.57 -1.70 22.75
CA ASP A 183 -6.04 -1.06 21.52
C ASP A 183 -5.68 -1.90 20.28
N ALA A 184 -4.48 -2.48 20.28
CA ALA A 184 -4.02 -3.36 19.21
C ALA A 184 -4.80 -4.67 19.13
N ARG A 185 -5.11 -5.29 20.28
CA ARG A 185 -5.96 -6.49 20.32
C ARG A 185 -7.38 -6.20 19.86
N ASP A 186 -7.96 -5.10 20.34
CA ASP A 186 -9.31 -4.67 19.97
C ASP A 186 -9.38 -4.39 18.46
N ALA A 187 -8.35 -3.75 17.91
CA ALA A 187 -8.23 -3.53 16.47
C ALA A 187 -8.12 -4.85 15.67
N GLY A 188 -7.35 -5.83 16.16
CA GLY A 188 -7.22 -7.15 15.53
C GLY A 188 -8.53 -7.93 15.52
N ALA A 189 -9.21 -7.99 16.66
CA ALA A 189 -10.50 -8.64 16.80
C ALA A 189 -11.57 -7.95 15.93
N ALA A 190 -11.65 -6.62 15.97
CA ALA A 190 -12.58 -5.85 15.16
C ALA A 190 -12.30 -5.98 13.65
N PHE A 191 -11.02 -6.11 13.25
CA PHE A 191 -10.68 -6.39 11.86
C PHE A 191 -11.22 -7.77 11.45
N SER A 192 -10.99 -8.80 12.27
CA SER A 192 -11.48 -10.15 12.00
C SER A 192 -12.99 -10.20 11.84
N GLU A 193 -13.72 -9.51 12.72
CA GLU A 193 -15.19 -9.40 12.68
C GLU A 193 -15.67 -8.65 11.43
N ARG A 194 -15.16 -7.44 11.18
CA ARG A 194 -15.59 -6.59 10.05
C ARG A 194 -15.24 -7.15 8.68
N MET A 195 -14.17 -7.95 8.61
CA MET A 195 -13.78 -8.66 7.40
C MET A 195 -14.42 -10.04 7.28
N GLU A 196 -15.24 -10.44 8.25
CA GLU A 196 -15.96 -11.71 8.26
C GLU A 196 -15.01 -12.90 8.06
N LEU A 197 -13.87 -12.90 8.75
CA LEU A 197 -12.86 -13.96 8.61
C LEU A 197 -13.35 -15.33 9.12
N GLY A 198 -14.47 -15.35 9.84
CA GLY A 198 -15.07 -16.57 10.39
C GLY A 198 -14.34 -17.11 11.63
N ASP A 199 -14.68 -18.34 12.01
CA ASP A 199 -14.14 -19.01 13.19
C ASP A 199 -12.67 -19.42 13.04
N CYS A 200 -12.18 -19.57 11.81
CA CYS A 200 -10.78 -19.87 11.52
C CYS A 200 -10.20 -18.78 10.61
N PRO A 201 -9.81 -17.61 11.16
CA PRO A 201 -9.31 -16.50 10.36
C PRO A 201 -8.12 -16.85 9.47
N ALA A 202 -7.26 -17.78 9.93
CA ALA A 202 -6.14 -18.30 9.15
C ALA A 202 -6.55 -18.86 7.77
N ALA A 203 -7.73 -19.49 7.66
CA ALA A 203 -8.20 -20.10 6.43
C ALA A 203 -8.69 -19.08 5.38
N THR A 204 -9.06 -17.88 5.82
CA THR A 204 -9.73 -16.85 4.98
C THR A 204 -8.91 -15.57 4.83
N LEU A 205 -7.89 -15.37 5.67
CA LEU A 205 -7.12 -14.13 5.71
C LEU A 205 -6.48 -13.81 4.35
N ARG A 206 -5.86 -14.81 3.71
CA ARG A 206 -5.21 -14.65 2.39
C ARG A 206 -6.18 -14.06 1.36
N SER A 207 -7.34 -14.68 1.18
CA SER A 207 -8.32 -14.23 0.18
C SER A 207 -8.85 -12.84 0.50
N VAL A 208 -9.04 -12.49 1.79
CA VAL A 208 -9.42 -11.13 2.16
C VAL A 208 -8.34 -10.10 1.81
N LEU A 209 -7.07 -10.42 2.08
CA LEU A 209 -5.96 -9.54 1.70
C LEU A 209 -5.93 -9.29 0.19
N GLU A 210 -6.04 -10.33 -0.61
CA GLU A 210 -5.95 -10.25 -2.07
C GLU A 210 -7.21 -9.64 -2.68
N ASP A 211 -8.38 -10.22 -2.40
CA ASP A 211 -9.64 -9.92 -3.10
C ASP A 211 -10.33 -8.66 -2.58
N ARG A 212 -10.21 -8.36 -1.28
CA ARG A 212 -10.87 -7.19 -0.66
C ARG A 212 -9.93 -6.03 -0.49
N LEU A 213 -8.68 -6.27 -0.05
CA LEU A 213 -7.71 -5.21 0.24
C LEU A 213 -6.75 -4.90 -0.90
N GLY A 214 -6.66 -5.76 -1.93
CA GLY A 214 -5.71 -5.57 -3.03
C GLY A 214 -4.24 -5.66 -2.58
N ILE A 215 -3.98 -6.44 -1.53
CA ILE A 215 -2.65 -6.74 -1.02
C ILE A 215 -2.21 -8.06 -1.65
N LEU A 216 -1.13 -8.02 -2.42
CA LEU A 216 -0.53 -9.23 -3.00
C LEU A 216 0.06 -10.10 -1.88
N VAL A 217 -0.20 -11.41 -1.87
CA VAL A 217 0.42 -12.33 -0.89
C VAL A 217 1.25 -13.37 -1.62
N LEU A 218 2.57 -13.26 -1.54
CA LEU A 218 3.49 -14.23 -2.15
C LEU A 218 4.05 -15.19 -1.11
N GLU A 219 3.87 -16.49 -1.34
CA GLU A 219 4.66 -17.52 -0.66
C GLU A 219 5.98 -17.70 -1.40
N VAL A 220 7.09 -17.59 -0.68
CA VAL A 220 8.42 -17.47 -1.29
C VAL A 220 9.44 -18.35 -0.59
N ASP A 221 10.45 -18.76 -1.34
CA ASP A 221 11.68 -19.38 -0.83
C ASP A 221 12.62 -18.30 -0.30
N ALA A 222 12.37 -17.85 0.93
CA ALA A 222 13.28 -16.91 1.56
C ALA A 222 14.51 -17.63 2.15
N PRO A 223 15.68 -16.96 2.21
CA PRO A 223 16.84 -17.46 2.94
C PRO A 223 16.51 -17.87 4.39
N PRO A 224 17.19 -18.87 4.96
CA PRO A 224 17.00 -19.26 6.35
C PRO A 224 17.07 -18.06 7.30
N GLY A 225 16.09 -17.98 8.20
CA GLY A 225 15.95 -16.88 9.15
C GLY A 225 15.20 -15.66 8.65
N ILE A 226 14.87 -15.53 7.36
CA ILE A 226 13.90 -14.51 6.90
C ILE A 226 12.51 -15.16 6.90
N ALA A 227 11.65 -14.77 7.85
CA ALA A 227 10.32 -15.37 8.02
C ALA A 227 9.29 -14.72 7.08
N SER A 228 9.32 -13.39 6.98
CA SER A 228 8.34 -12.64 6.19
C SER A 228 8.81 -11.22 5.89
N ALA A 229 8.07 -10.54 5.01
CA ALA A 229 8.20 -9.10 4.83
C ALA A 229 6.85 -8.47 4.50
N ALA A 230 6.61 -7.26 5.02
CA ALA A 230 5.61 -6.36 4.47
C ALA A 230 6.28 -5.34 3.55
N VAL A 231 5.66 -5.09 2.40
CA VAL A 231 6.21 -4.24 1.35
C VAL A 231 5.17 -3.23 0.92
N ARG A 232 5.56 -1.96 0.93
CA ARG A 232 4.77 -0.86 0.38
C ARG A 232 5.53 -0.22 -0.77
N ALA A 233 4.92 -0.18 -1.94
CA ALA A 233 5.45 0.54 -3.10
C ALA A 233 4.32 1.29 -3.80
N GLN A 234 4.66 2.19 -4.72
CA GLN A 234 3.64 2.97 -5.42
C GLN A 234 2.68 2.06 -6.20
N GLY A 235 1.40 2.10 -5.83
CA GLY A 235 0.33 1.35 -6.47
C GLY A 235 0.30 -0.14 -6.15
N ILE A 236 1.09 -0.62 -5.18
CA ILE A 236 1.07 -2.02 -4.75
C ILE A 236 1.47 -2.18 -3.28
N LYS A 237 0.73 -3.03 -2.56
CA LYS A 237 1.07 -3.53 -1.23
C LYS A 237 1.29 -5.02 -1.33
N CYS A 238 2.29 -5.55 -0.66
CA CYS A 238 2.60 -6.97 -0.70
C CYS A 238 2.96 -7.48 0.70
N VAL A 239 2.55 -8.71 0.99
CA VAL A 239 3.11 -9.51 2.08
C VAL A 239 3.85 -10.69 1.47
N LEU A 240 5.11 -10.87 1.87
CA LEU A 240 5.92 -12.03 1.56
C LEU A 240 5.90 -12.96 2.77
N VAL A 241 5.61 -14.23 2.56
CA VAL A 241 5.61 -15.25 3.60
C VAL A 241 6.55 -16.36 3.19
N ASN A 242 7.51 -16.72 4.05
CA ASN A 242 8.43 -17.79 3.73
C ASN A 242 7.69 -19.13 3.77
N HIS A 243 7.64 -19.84 2.64
CA HIS A 243 6.90 -21.10 2.54
C HIS A 243 7.49 -22.18 3.48
N ARG A 244 8.78 -22.06 3.83
CA ARG A 244 9.53 -22.99 4.69
C ARG A 244 9.17 -22.88 6.16
N GLU A 245 8.47 -21.82 6.56
CA GLU A 245 7.97 -21.68 7.92
C GLU A 245 6.76 -22.62 8.16
N PRO A 246 6.56 -23.11 9.39
CA PRO A 246 5.37 -23.88 9.74
C PRO A 246 4.08 -23.12 9.42
N GLU A 247 3.01 -23.82 9.08
CA GLU A 247 1.75 -23.20 8.64
C GLU A 247 1.20 -22.14 9.60
N GLY A 248 1.16 -22.45 10.90
CA GLY A 248 0.74 -21.48 11.92
C GLY A 248 1.60 -20.21 11.95
N GLN A 249 2.91 -20.36 11.71
CA GLN A 249 3.84 -19.24 11.62
C GLN A 249 3.61 -18.43 10.36
N ARG A 250 3.34 -19.07 9.21
CA ARG A 250 2.98 -18.39 7.96
C ARG A 250 1.73 -17.53 8.10
N ASN A 251 0.69 -18.05 8.77
CA ASN A 251 -0.55 -17.31 9.03
C ASN A 251 -0.30 -16.12 9.97
N TYR A 252 0.50 -16.32 11.02
CA TYR A 252 0.94 -15.27 11.92
C TYR A 252 1.70 -14.16 11.18
N ASP A 253 2.67 -14.53 10.35
CA ASP A 253 3.46 -13.60 9.54
C ASP A 253 2.61 -12.79 8.58
N MET A 254 1.57 -13.41 8.01
CA MET A 254 0.61 -12.71 7.17
C MET A 254 -0.17 -11.65 7.94
N ALA A 255 -0.69 -11.99 9.12
CA ALA A 255 -1.41 -11.06 10.00
C ALA A 255 -0.50 -9.94 10.55
N HIS A 256 0.77 -10.25 10.86
CA HIS A 256 1.78 -9.27 11.26
C HIS A 256 2.13 -8.32 10.12
N GLY A 257 2.30 -8.85 8.90
CA GLY A 257 2.52 -8.03 7.71
C GLY A 257 1.34 -7.10 7.41
N LEU A 258 0.11 -7.59 7.60
CA LEU A 258 -1.10 -6.76 7.51
C LEU A 258 -1.06 -5.57 8.47
N PHE A 259 -0.69 -5.79 9.74
CA PHE A 259 -0.56 -4.69 10.71
C PHE A 259 0.31 -3.57 10.15
N HIS A 260 1.53 -3.90 9.72
CA HIS A 260 2.47 -2.92 9.17
C HIS A 260 1.89 -2.18 7.96
N LEU A 261 1.22 -2.89 7.04
CA LEU A 261 0.60 -2.26 5.88
C LEU A 261 -0.54 -1.28 6.23
N LEU A 262 -1.30 -1.56 7.30
CA LEU A 262 -2.42 -0.72 7.74
C LEU A 262 -2.00 0.42 8.68
N THR A 263 -0.82 0.33 9.31
CA THR A 263 -0.31 1.36 10.23
C THR A 263 0.90 2.11 9.71
N TRP A 264 1.41 1.80 8.51
CA TRP A 264 2.72 2.25 8.00
C TRP A 264 3.01 3.74 8.19
N ASP A 265 2.04 4.63 7.96
CA ASP A 265 2.24 6.07 8.10
C ASP A 265 2.22 6.53 9.57
N ALA A 266 1.35 5.95 10.40
CA ALA A 266 1.17 6.32 11.79
C ALA A 266 2.21 5.67 12.72
N ILE A 267 2.71 4.50 12.32
CA ILE A 267 3.70 3.67 13.01
C ILE A 267 4.70 3.16 11.97
N PRO A 268 5.64 4.00 11.49
CA PRO A 268 6.62 3.57 10.50
C PRO A 268 7.49 2.42 11.03
N PRO A 269 7.56 1.28 10.33
CA PRO A 269 8.32 0.13 10.80
C PRO A 269 9.83 0.35 10.62
N ALA A 270 10.62 -0.40 11.40
CA ALA A 270 12.03 -0.55 11.07
C ALA A 270 12.18 -1.45 9.83
N ARG A 271 13.23 -1.23 9.02
CA ARG A 271 13.52 -2.08 7.86
C ARG A 271 13.70 -3.56 8.25
N VAL A 272 14.27 -3.82 9.43
CA VAL A 272 14.44 -5.17 9.97
C VAL A 272 13.89 -5.20 11.38
N GLU A 273 12.98 -6.13 11.62
CA GLU A 273 12.38 -6.48 12.90
C GLU A 273 12.87 -7.87 13.31
N SER A 274 13.74 -7.93 14.31
CA SER A 274 14.20 -9.22 14.83
C SER A 274 13.09 -9.90 15.63
N VAL A 275 12.92 -11.21 15.46
CA VAL A 275 12.01 -12.01 16.31
C VAL A 275 12.48 -12.03 17.77
N ARG A 276 13.77 -11.74 18.02
CA ARG A 276 14.36 -11.62 19.36
C ARG A 276 14.83 -10.20 19.62
N LEU A 277 13.90 -9.27 19.83
CA LEU A 277 14.24 -7.91 20.25
C LEU A 277 14.60 -7.85 21.75
N PRO A 278 15.57 -7.01 22.15
CA PRO A 278 15.76 -6.64 23.54
C PRO A 278 14.44 -6.11 24.13
N ARG A 279 14.10 -6.50 25.36
CA ARG A 279 12.82 -6.16 26.03
C ARG A 279 12.70 -4.69 26.46
N ARG A 280 13.23 -3.74 25.68
CA ARG A 280 13.20 -2.30 25.95
C ARG A 280 13.25 -1.48 24.66
N GLY A 281 12.66 -0.28 24.72
CA GLY A 281 12.76 0.73 23.67
C GLY A 281 11.61 0.73 22.65
N LYS A 282 11.60 1.75 21.79
CA LYS A 282 10.51 2.03 20.85
C LYS A 282 10.28 0.89 19.84
N ARG A 283 11.35 0.27 19.33
CA ARG A 283 11.25 -0.85 18.38
C ARG A 283 10.57 -2.07 19.00
N TRP A 284 10.89 -2.37 20.25
CA TRP A 284 10.24 -3.45 21.01
C TRP A 284 8.75 -3.18 21.21
N LEU A 285 8.37 -1.92 21.51
CA LEU A 285 6.96 -1.56 21.67
C LEU A 285 6.17 -1.77 20.36
N VAL A 286 6.69 -1.29 19.24
CA VAL A 286 6.04 -1.45 17.92
C VAL A 286 5.86 -2.93 17.57
N ALA A 287 6.92 -3.73 17.76
CA ALA A 287 6.84 -5.18 17.57
C ALA A 287 5.70 -5.76 18.41
N ARG A 288 5.68 -5.52 19.73
CA ARG A 288 4.65 -6.07 20.63
C ARG A 288 3.21 -5.62 20.31
N VAL A 289 3.03 -4.40 19.82
CA VAL A 289 1.73 -3.91 19.33
C VAL A 289 1.30 -4.70 18.09
N ALA A 290 2.20 -4.90 17.12
CA ALA A 290 1.95 -5.72 15.93
C ALA A 290 1.60 -7.17 16.30
N GLU A 291 2.36 -7.77 17.23
CA GLU A 291 2.09 -9.14 17.71
C GLU A 291 0.72 -9.24 18.39
N SER A 292 0.35 -8.23 19.20
CA SER A 292 -0.94 -8.19 19.89
C SER A 292 -2.10 -8.13 18.89
N PHE A 293 -1.97 -7.32 17.84
CA PHE A 293 -2.93 -7.27 16.73
C PHE A 293 -3.03 -8.61 16.01
N ALA A 294 -1.90 -9.18 15.56
CA ALA A 294 -1.88 -10.43 14.79
C ALA A 294 -2.49 -11.60 15.57
N THR A 295 -2.17 -11.69 16.86
CA THR A 295 -2.70 -12.72 17.76
C THR A 295 -4.21 -12.60 17.93
N ALA A 296 -4.73 -11.39 18.20
CA ALA A 296 -6.16 -11.16 18.39
C ALA A 296 -6.98 -11.35 17.11
N LEU A 297 -6.39 -11.05 15.95
CA LEU A 297 -6.98 -11.32 14.64
C LEU A 297 -7.10 -12.82 14.38
N LEU A 298 -6.03 -13.59 14.62
CA LEU A 298 -6.01 -15.02 14.31
C LEU A 298 -6.71 -15.90 15.33
N MET A 299 -6.82 -15.43 16.58
CA MET A 299 -7.48 -16.13 17.67
C MET A 299 -8.56 -15.25 18.31
N PRO A 300 -9.70 -15.02 17.63
CA PRO A 300 -10.79 -14.22 18.17
C PRO A 300 -11.29 -14.81 19.49
N TRP A 301 -11.33 -13.99 20.54
CA TRP A 301 -11.64 -14.45 21.89
C TRP A 301 -12.97 -15.24 22.02
N PRO A 302 -14.07 -14.87 21.33
CA PRO A 302 -15.30 -15.68 21.35
C PRO A 302 -15.08 -17.13 20.87
N VAL A 303 -14.25 -17.33 19.84
CA VAL A 303 -13.95 -18.67 19.29
C VAL A 303 -13.07 -19.45 20.26
N VAL A 304 -12.02 -18.82 20.78
CA VAL A 304 -11.10 -19.44 21.74
C VAL A 304 -11.86 -19.89 22.99
N ARG A 305 -12.76 -19.05 23.52
CA ARG A 305 -13.58 -19.41 24.69
C ARG A 305 -14.46 -20.62 24.46
N ARG A 306 -15.13 -20.68 23.31
CA ARG A 306 -15.95 -21.81 22.91
C ARG A 306 -15.13 -23.10 22.81
N GLN A 307 -13.96 -23.04 22.17
CA GLN A 307 -13.07 -24.19 22.00
C GLN A 307 -12.46 -24.69 23.33
N LEU A 308 -12.15 -23.78 24.26
CA LEU A 308 -11.64 -24.12 25.58
C LEU A 308 -12.74 -24.54 26.58
N GLY A 309 -14.02 -24.47 26.19
CA GLY A 309 -15.13 -24.90 27.03
C GLY A 309 -15.50 -23.92 28.15
N PHE A 310 -15.05 -22.66 28.09
CA PHE A 310 -15.39 -21.60 29.06
C PHE A 310 -16.86 -21.13 28.99
N GLU A 311 -17.69 -21.78 28.17
CA GLU A 311 -19.13 -21.56 28.08
C GLU A 311 -19.92 -22.58 28.92
N ARG A 312 -19.28 -23.64 29.44
CA ARG A 312 -19.93 -24.72 30.20
C ARG A 312 -20.13 -24.45 31.70
N GLU A 313 -19.72 -23.29 32.22
CA GLU A 313 -19.73 -23.00 33.67
C GLU A 313 -20.86 -22.06 34.13
N ARG A 314 -21.84 -21.72 33.27
CA ARG A 314 -22.96 -20.81 33.64
C ARG A 314 -24.34 -21.47 33.73
N GLU A 315 -24.41 -22.79 33.74
CA GLU A 315 -25.66 -23.56 33.91
C GLU A 315 -25.63 -24.51 35.12
N GLY A 316 -24.92 -24.13 36.19
CA GLY A 316 -24.90 -24.83 37.48
C GLY A 316 -25.48 -23.99 38.61
#